data_AF-A0A6A5HW48-F1
#
_entry.id   AF-A0A6A5HW48-F1
#
_cell.length_a   1.000
_cell.length_b   1.000
_cell.length_c   1.000
_cell.angle_alpha   90.00
_cell.angle_beta   90.00
_cell.angle_gamma   90.00
#
_symmetry.space_group_name_H-M   'P 1'
#
loop_
_entity.id
_entity.type
_entity.pdbx_description
1 polymer ?
#
loop_
_entity_poly.entity_id
_entity_poly.type
_entity_poly.pdbx_seq_one_letter_code
_entity_poly.pdbx_strand_id
1 'polypeptide(L)'
;MEGSKLTSEDFNVFLKHWMTGGCSKLELLLVFVQESINFESVFNGVEFIERGDDVERVYFVEETRTPHTIRGGFDVKRSNVTATVVVSPGHHFCMIVCIHPMTTPFRLFSLPYVPLKQVLDNLGPHGIIILSLCSQRSKSVAVSYRGPSKNVRLTLDFGLGDSLENSNESKTNVLLRVEETGKLPMDEILETVRIGSFEKVPVKIVQGIMGREHLITYWEDRMTGVAAIGDYGRKIFNQDIHEVWIGEKQAEDDHRRAAEWVKNSQETIQILHCDFKPKIDNDLDFILENFNYTEKMSLNVNPSPNYCPAKPPKFSVDFLYIILSFWIKQDHLLSMDCKYIALEDSTLCSRDLNVFIKHWMTGGCSKLKDFTADIEKAVDYEVVLDGVDFVERGRDVERIYVDETNSHHTMRGGFDFKRPSDNAKVTIINGGENWKFFWMIVWPDFAGNSYED
;
A
#
# COMPACT_ATOMS: atom_id res chain seq x y z
N MET A 1 -45.00 5.14 -8.78
CA MET A 1 -46.09 6.00 -9.31
C MET A 1 -46.44 7.04 -8.25
N GLU A 2 -46.47 8.33 -8.59
CA GLU A 2 -46.87 9.39 -7.65
C GLU A 2 -48.37 9.71 -7.75
N GLY A 3 -49.02 9.89 -6.60
CA GLY A 3 -50.41 10.38 -6.53
C GLY A 3 -51.49 9.38 -6.92
N SER A 4 -51.29 8.08 -6.66
CA SER A 4 -52.26 7.03 -6.98
C SER A 4 -53.53 7.12 -6.12
N LYS A 5 -54.70 6.81 -6.71
CA LYS A 5 -55.99 6.69 -6.01
C LYS A 5 -56.26 5.27 -5.46
N LEU A 6 -55.26 4.40 -5.50
CA LEU A 6 -55.38 3.02 -5.00
C LEU A 6 -55.57 3.02 -3.47
N THR A 7 -56.50 2.18 -3.00
CA THR A 7 -56.85 2.06 -1.58
C THR A 7 -56.19 0.85 -0.92
N SER A 8 -56.40 0.69 0.39
CA SER A 8 -55.91 -0.47 1.14
C SER A 8 -56.53 -1.79 0.64
N GLU A 9 -57.79 -1.74 0.21
CA GLU A 9 -58.52 -2.88 -0.36
C GLU A 9 -57.95 -3.28 -1.73
N ASP A 10 -57.54 -2.31 -2.55
CA ASP A 10 -56.89 -2.60 -3.83
C ASP A 10 -55.56 -3.35 -3.64
N PHE A 11 -54.77 -2.96 -2.62
CA PHE A 11 -53.55 -3.68 -2.26
C PHE A 11 -53.85 -5.06 -1.68
N ASN A 12 -54.94 -5.25 -0.93
CA ASN A 12 -55.36 -6.57 -0.46
C ASN A 12 -55.71 -7.51 -1.64
N VAL A 13 -56.48 -7.02 -2.61
CA VAL A 13 -56.82 -7.77 -3.83
C VAL A 13 -55.54 -8.12 -4.60
N PHE A 14 -54.63 -7.16 -4.73
CA PHE A 14 -53.35 -7.36 -5.39
C PHE A 14 -52.50 -8.42 -4.68
N LEU A 15 -52.36 -8.37 -3.35
CA LEU A 15 -51.60 -9.34 -2.57
C LEU A 15 -52.18 -10.76 -2.74
N LYS A 16 -53.50 -10.90 -2.67
CA LYS A 16 -54.17 -12.19 -2.90
C LYS A 16 -53.97 -12.70 -4.34
N HIS A 17 -54.01 -11.80 -5.33
CA HIS A 17 -53.71 -12.16 -6.72
C HIS A 17 -52.25 -12.59 -6.91
N TRP A 18 -51.31 -11.90 -6.28
CA TRP A 18 -49.89 -12.25 -6.32
C TRP A 18 -49.63 -13.62 -5.68
N MET A 19 -50.22 -13.89 -4.50
CA MET A 19 -50.10 -15.18 -3.80
C MET A 19 -50.63 -16.36 -4.61
N THR A 20 -51.65 -16.15 -5.43
CA THR A 20 -52.28 -17.21 -6.25
C THR A 20 -51.59 -17.44 -7.59
N GLY A 21 -50.53 -16.70 -7.92
CA GLY A 21 -49.78 -16.92 -9.15
C GLY A 21 -49.59 -15.67 -10.01
N GLY A 22 -50.38 -14.63 -9.78
CA GLY A 22 -50.35 -13.37 -10.51
C GLY A 22 -49.00 -12.65 -10.41
N CYS A 23 -48.67 -11.84 -11.42
CA CYS A 23 -47.45 -11.00 -11.42
C CYS A 23 -46.16 -11.77 -11.06
N SER A 24 -45.96 -12.98 -11.64
CA SER A 24 -44.87 -13.89 -11.26
C SER A 24 -43.45 -13.39 -11.55
N LYS A 25 -43.30 -12.30 -12.30
CA LYS A 25 -42.02 -11.65 -12.63
C LYS A 25 -41.82 -10.35 -11.85
N LEU A 26 -42.70 -10.03 -10.90
CA LEU A 26 -42.58 -8.82 -10.10
C LEU A 26 -41.40 -8.96 -9.14
N GLU A 27 -40.50 -7.97 -9.14
CA GLU A 27 -39.34 -7.89 -8.23
C GLU A 27 -39.49 -6.74 -7.24
N LEU A 28 -40.03 -5.60 -7.68
CA LEU A 28 -40.29 -4.42 -6.86
C LEU A 28 -41.60 -3.76 -7.31
N LEU A 29 -42.44 -3.42 -6.34
CA LEU A 29 -43.59 -2.54 -6.51
C LEU A 29 -43.52 -1.40 -5.50
N LEU A 30 -43.38 -0.17 -6.01
CA LEU A 30 -43.41 1.04 -5.21
C LEU A 30 -44.53 1.97 -5.69
N VAL A 31 -45.51 2.21 -4.81
CA VAL A 31 -46.69 3.03 -5.10
C VAL A 31 -46.82 4.11 -4.04
N PHE A 32 -46.82 5.37 -4.47
CA PHE A 32 -47.20 6.49 -3.61
C PHE A 32 -48.70 6.74 -3.78
N VAL A 33 -49.43 6.74 -2.68
CA VAL A 33 -50.89 6.88 -2.61
C VAL A 33 -51.29 8.25 -2.08
N GLN A 34 -52.52 8.68 -2.36
CA GLN A 34 -53.02 9.96 -1.84
C GLN A 34 -53.55 9.87 -0.41
N GLU A 35 -54.03 8.70 0.00
CA GLU A 35 -54.62 8.46 1.32
C GLU A 35 -53.73 7.53 2.15
N SER A 36 -53.87 7.57 3.47
CA SER A 36 -53.12 6.67 4.36
C SER A 36 -53.54 5.22 4.17
N ILE A 37 -52.55 4.32 4.21
CA ILE A 37 -52.78 2.89 4.06
C ILE A 37 -53.09 2.28 5.43
N ASN A 38 -54.21 1.59 5.53
CA ASN A 38 -54.58 0.82 6.70
C ASN A 38 -54.00 -0.60 6.58
N PHE A 39 -53.05 -0.91 7.46
CA PHE A 39 -52.38 -2.21 7.51
C PHE A 39 -53.36 -3.39 7.67
N GLU A 40 -54.32 -3.31 8.58
CA GLU A 40 -55.29 -4.39 8.82
C GLU A 40 -56.14 -4.69 7.58
N SER A 41 -56.49 -3.66 6.80
CA SER A 41 -57.23 -3.82 5.54
C SER A 41 -56.36 -4.50 4.47
N VAL A 42 -55.10 -4.07 4.31
CA VAL A 42 -54.15 -4.65 3.34
C VAL A 42 -53.93 -6.14 3.58
N PHE A 43 -53.80 -6.56 4.85
CA PHE A 43 -53.49 -7.96 5.20
C PHE A 43 -54.72 -8.80 5.58
N ASN A 44 -55.94 -8.27 5.40
CA ASN A 44 -57.15 -9.01 5.74
C ASN A 44 -57.26 -10.34 4.96
N GLY A 45 -57.16 -11.46 5.68
CA GLY A 45 -57.18 -12.80 5.11
C GLY A 45 -55.90 -13.19 4.35
N VAL A 46 -54.78 -12.54 4.64
CA VAL A 46 -53.44 -12.86 4.12
C VAL A 46 -52.58 -13.37 5.28
N GLU A 47 -51.96 -14.54 5.13
CA GLU A 47 -50.95 -15.00 6.09
C GLU A 47 -49.63 -14.25 5.90
N PHE A 48 -49.09 -13.72 6.99
CA PHE A 48 -47.83 -12.98 6.99
C PHE A 48 -46.99 -13.27 8.23
N ILE A 49 -45.70 -12.94 8.18
CA ILE A 49 -44.77 -12.95 9.32
C ILE A 49 -44.26 -11.53 9.53
N GLU A 50 -44.53 -10.95 10.69
CA GLU A 50 -44.02 -9.62 11.07
C GLU A 50 -42.54 -9.69 11.46
N ARG A 51 -41.77 -8.68 11.04
CA ARG A 51 -40.36 -8.47 11.42
C ARG A 51 -40.25 -7.16 12.19
N GLY A 52 -39.54 -7.22 13.32
CA GLY A 52 -39.27 -6.05 14.14
C GLY A 52 -38.41 -5.00 13.42
N ASP A 53 -38.57 -3.74 13.81
CA ASP A 53 -37.86 -2.60 13.22
C ASP A 53 -36.34 -2.61 13.52
N ASP A 54 -35.89 -3.48 14.43
CA ASP A 54 -34.49 -3.79 14.71
C ASP A 54 -33.84 -4.69 13.63
N VAL A 55 -34.66 -5.32 12.79
CA VAL A 55 -34.18 -6.19 11.70
C VAL A 55 -33.94 -5.38 10.43
N GLU A 56 -32.66 -5.12 10.13
CA GLU A 56 -32.22 -4.46 8.91
C GLU A 56 -32.00 -5.47 7.77
N ARG A 57 -32.57 -5.20 6.59
CA ARG A 57 -32.48 -6.04 5.40
C ARG A 57 -32.06 -5.22 4.20
N VAL A 58 -31.01 -5.68 3.50
CA VAL A 58 -30.49 -5.03 2.31
C VAL A 58 -30.93 -5.80 1.07
N TYR A 59 -31.56 -5.12 0.14
CA TYR A 59 -32.05 -5.68 -1.12
C TYR A 59 -31.30 -5.09 -2.31
N PHE A 60 -30.99 -5.94 -3.30
CA PHE A 60 -30.41 -5.52 -4.57
C PHE A 60 -31.48 -5.66 -5.65
N VAL A 61 -31.87 -4.55 -6.26
CA VAL A 61 -32.71 -4.56 -7.47
C VAL A 61 -31.75 -4.62 -8.66
N GLU A 62 -31.89 -5.65 -9.51
CA GLU A 62 -30.90 -5.98 -10.55
C GLU A 62 -30.57 -4.79 -11.48
N GLU A 63 -31.54 -3.92 -11.74
CA GLU A 63 -31.38 -2.79 -12.65
C GLU A 63 -30.56 -1.62 -12.07
N THR A 64 -30.57 -1.41 -10.75
CA THR A 64 -29.95 -0.20 -10.15
C THR A 64 -28.62 -0.48 -9.47
N ARG A 65 -28.34 -1.73 -9.06
CA ARG A 65 -27.18 -2.13 -8.22
C ARG A 65 -27.01 -1.31 -6.94
N THR A 66 -27.98 -0.47 -6.59
CA THR A 66 -28.00 0.32 -5.37
C THR A 66 -28.67 -0.49 -4.27
N PRO A 67 -28.03 -0.68 -3.11
CA PRO A 67 -28.64 -1.39 -1.99
C PRO A 67 -29.83 -0.58 -1.45
N HIS A 68 -30.99 -1.23 -1.37
CA HIS A 68 -32.16 -0.71 -0.68
C HIS A 68 -32.23 -1.32 0.71
N THR A 69 -31.99 -0.50 1.73
CA THR A 69 -32.12 -0.91 3.12
C THR A 69 -33.55 -0.71 3.60
N ILE A 70 -34.14 -1.77 4.14
CA ILE A 70 -35.44 -1.74 4.80
C ILE A 70 -35.28 -2.24 6.24
N ARG A 71 -35.94 -1.56 7.17
CA ARG A 71 -36.10 -2.00 8.56
C ARG A 71 -37.54 -2.47 8.78
N GLY A 72 -37.70 -3.57 9.51
CA GLY A 72 -39.01 -4.15 9.81
C GLY A 72 -39.75 -4.67 8.57
N GLY A 73 -41.09 -4.71 8.64
CA GLY A 73 -41.98 -5.11 7.54
C GLY A 73 -42.61 -6.49 7.69
N PHE A 74 -43.39 -6.89 6.69
CA PHE A 74 -44.23 -8.08 6.74
C PHE A 74 -43.92 -9.03 5.59
N ASP A 75 -43.55 -10.27 5.92
CA ASP A 75 -43.20 -11.29 4.94
C ASP A 75 -44.46 -12.06 4.53
N VAL A 76 -44.80 -12.01 3.25
CA VAL A 76 -45.88 -12.81 2.63
C VAL A 76 -45.26 -13.86 1.73
N LYS A 77 -45.75 -15.11 1.83
CA LYS A 77 -45.17 -16.24 1.09
C LYS A 77 -46.04 -16.66 -0.09
N ARG A 78 -45.36 -16.96 -1.20
CA ARG A 78 -45.90 -17.62 -2.39
C ARG A 78 -44.98 -18.78 -2.75
N SER A 79 -45.34 -20.01 -2.41
CA SER A 79 -44.51 -21.19 -2.67
C SER A 79 -43.06 -21.00 -2.15
N ASN A 80 -42.06 -20.93 -3.04
CA ASN A 80 -40.64 -20.72 -2.71
C ASN A 80 -40.20 -19.24 -2.77
N VAL A 81 -41.12 -18.29 -2.96
CA VAL A 81 -40.84 -16.86 -3.07
C VAL A 81 -41.42 -16.13 -1.86
N THR A 82 -40.63 -15.22 -1.28
CA THR A 82 -41.05 -14.40 -0.14
C THR A 82 -41.06 -12.94 -0.57
N ALA A 83 -42.19 -12.27 -0.41
CA ALA A 83 -42.26 -10.83 -0.58
C ALA A 83 -42.26 -10.13 0.77
N THR A 84 -41.43 -9.11 0.91
CA THR A 84 -41.43 -8.21 2.04
C THR A 84 -42.27 -6.99 1.69
N VAL A 85 -43.35 -6.78 2.44
CA VAL A 85 -44.24 -5.63 2.30
C VAL A 85 -43.94 -4.64 3.43
N VAL A 86 -43.71 -3.38 3.07
CA VAL A 86 -43.55 -2.27 4.01
C VAL A 86 -44.58 -1.22 3.71
N VAL A 87 -45.33 -0.87 4.76
CA VAL A 87 -46.32 0.19 4.75
C VAL A 87 -45.81 1.27 5.67
N SER A 88 -45.35 2.39 5.12
CA SER A 88 -44.89 3.50 5.94
C SER A 88 -46.08 4.41 6.30
N PRO A 89 -46.14 4.93 7.55
CA PRO A 89 -47.13 5.91 7.96
C PRO A 89 -46.83 7.27 7.30
N GLY A 90 -47.17 7.39 6.02
CA GLY A 90 -46.78 8.56 5.22
C GLY A 90 -46.98 8.42 3.71
N HIS A 91 -48.01 7.70 3.26
CA HIS A 91 -48.50 7.73 1.87
C HIS A 91 -47.76 6.88 0.82
N HIS A 92 -47.09 5.79 1.19
CA HIS A 92 -46.59 4.83 0.17
C HIS A 92 -46.67 3.35 0.60
N PHE A 93 -47.02 2.52 -0.38
CA PHE A 93 -46.97 1.06 -0.34
C PHE A 93 -45.70 0.59 -1.03
N CYS A 94 -44.89 -0.20 -0.34
CA CYS A 94 -43.72 -0.86 -0.93
C CYS A 94 -43.85 -2.38 -0.77
N MET A 95 -43.73 -3.11 -1.88
CA MET A 95 -43.59 -4.57 -1.86
C MET A 95 -42.34 -4.95 -2.63
N ILE A 96 -41.38 -5.54 -1.92
CA ILE A 96 -40.16 -6.09 -2.50
C ILE A 96 -40.33 -7.60 -2.58
N VAL A 97 -40.38 -8.13 -3.79
CA VAL A 97 -40.49 -9.57 -4.03
C VAL A 97 -39.08 -10.14 -4.13
N CYS A 98 -38.65 -10.80 -3.07
CA CYS A 98 -37.39 -11.51 -3.08
C CYS A 98 -37.63 -12.97 -3.43
N ILE A 99 -37.10 -13.38 -4.59
CA ILE A 99 -36.73 -14.77 -4.75
C ILE A 99 -35.60 -14.96 -3.74
N HIS A 100 -35.91 -15.46 -2.55
CA HIS A 100 -34.87 -16.04 -1.72
C HIS A 100 -34.46 -17.31 -2.47
N PRO A 101 -33.27 -17.40 -3.11
CA PRO A 101 -32.60 -18.67 -2.95
C PRO A 101 -32.50 -18.82 -1.43
N MET A 102 -33.05 -19.91 -0.87
CA MET A 102 -32.51 -20.39 0.39
C MET A 102 -31.00 -20.42 0.17
N THR A 103 -30.27 -19.46 0.74
CA THR A 103 -28.82 -19.41 0.62
C THR A 103 -28.32 -20.53 1.50
N THR A 104 -28.34 -21.75 0.97
CA THR A 104 -27.45 -22.78 1.47
C THR A 104 -26.06 -22.16 1.44
N PRO A 105 -25.37 -22.04 2.58
CA PRO A 105 -24.08 -21.35 2.62
C PRO A 105 -23.16 -21.97 1.58
N PHE A 106 -22.55 -21.14 0.74
CA PHE A 106 -21.63 -21.59 -0.28
C PHE A 106 -20.43 -22.23 0.42
N ARG A 107 -20.34 -23.56 0.36
CA ARG A 107 -19.29 -24.32 1.05
C ARG A 107 -17.98 -24.21 0.27
N LEU A 108 -17.32 -23.06 0.36
CA LEU A 108 -16.09 -22.73 -0.36
C LEU A 108 -15.03 -23.86 -0.27
N PHE A 109 -14.78 -24.39 0.93
CA PHE A 109 -13.79 -25.44 1.13
C PHE A 109 -14.28 -26.87 0.83
N SER A 110 -15.52 -27.02 0.35
CA SER A 110 -16.05 -28.27 -0.20
C SER A 110 -15.97 -28.32 -1.73
N LEU A 111 -15.52 -27.24 -2.36
CA LEU A 111 -15.28 -27.23 -3.80
C LEU A 111 -14.16 -28.20 -4.18
N PRO A 112 -14.23 -28.83 -5.36
CA PRO A 112 -13.07 -29.46 -5.97
C PRO A 112 -11.93 -28.45 -6.15
N TYR A 113 -10.71 -28.96 -6.31
CA TYR A 113 -9.52 -28.13 -6.38
C TYR A 113 -9.58 -27.06 -7.47
N VAL A 114 -10.05 -27.38 -8.68
CA VAL A 114 -10.04 -26.45 -9.82
C VAL A 114 -10.93 -25.22 -9.57
N PRO A 115 -12.23 -25.35 -9.20
CA PRO A 115 -13.04 -24.19 -8.82
C PRO A 115 -12.50 -23.43 -7.60
N LEU A 116 -12.00 -24.14 -6.58
CA LEU A 116 -11.43 -23.47 -5.41
C LEU A 116 -10.22 -22.62 -5.79
N LYS A 117 -9.32 -23.16 -6.62
CA LYS A 117 -8.17 -22.42 -7.14
C LYS A 117 -8.63 -21.17 -7.91
N GLN A 118 -9.63 -21.29 -8.77
CA GLN A 118 -10.17 -20.14 -9.50
C GLN A 118 -10.66 -19.04 -8.55
N VAL A 119 -11.34 -19.40 -7.46
CA VAL A 119 -11.74 -18.42 -6.43
C VAL A 119 -10.51 -17.76 -5.80
N LEU A 120 -9.53 -18.55 -5.36
CA LEU A 120 -8.31 -18.03 -4.73
C LEU A 120 -7.48 -17.14 -5.67
N ASP A 121 -7.46 -17.45 -6.98
CA ASP A 121 -6.81 -16.65 -8.02
C ASP A 121 -7.42 -15.26 -8.17
N ASN A 122 -8.70 -15.09 -7.81
CA ASN A 122 -9.44 -13.84 -7.94
C ASN A 122 -9.62 -13.07 -6.62
N LEU A 123 -9.17 -13.61 -5.48
CA LEU A 123 -9.27 -12.91 -4.18
C LEU A 123 -8.27 -11.75 -4.04
N GLY A 124 -7.13 -11.84 -4.73
CA GLY A 124 -5.99 -10.95 -4.53
C GLY A 124 -5.35 -11.10 -3.14
N PRO A 125 -4.26 -10.36 -2.87
CA PRO A 125 -3.50 -10.45 -1.62
C PRO A 125 -4.34 -10.17 -0.37
N HIS A 126 -5.18 -9.13 -0.42
CA HIS A 126 -6.05 -8.73 0.68
C HIS A 126 -7.11 -9.81 1.00
N GLY A 127 -7.76 -10.38 -0.03
CA GLY A 127 -8.72 -11.46 0.19
C GLY A 127 -8.07 -12.71 0.76
N ILE A 128 -6.84 -13.03 0.34
CA ILE A 128 -6.07 -14.17 0.87
C ILE A 128 -5.73 -13.99 2.35
N ILE A 129 -5.33 -12.79 2.78
CA ILE A 129 -4.99 -12.56 4.20
C ILE A 129 -6.24 -12.63 5.08
N ILE A 130 -7.35 -12.01 4.67
CA ILE A 130 -8.62 -12.11 5.41
C ILE A 130 -9.10 -13.56 5.48
N LEU A 131 -9.11 -14.28 4.36
CA LEU A 131 -9.50 -15.69 4.32
C LEU A 131 -8.67 -16.53 5.31
N SER A 132 -7.37 -16.25 5.40
CA SER A 132 -6.47 -16.98 6.28
C SER A 132 -6.74 -16.76 7.77
N LEU A 133 -7.38 -15.65 8.15
CA LEU A 133 -7.72 -15.32 9.54
C LEU A 133 -9.03 -15.96 10.00
N CYS A 134 -9.90 -16.39 9.09
CA CYS A 134 -11.23 -16.93 9.44
C CYS A 134 -11.20 -18.26 10.20
N SER A 135 -10.22 -19.14 9.96
CA SER A 135 -10.12 -20.45 10.61
C SER A 135 -8.76 -21.13 10.37
N GLN A 136 -8.44 -22.18 11.14
CA GLN A 136 -7.23 -22.98 10.86
C GLN A 136 -7.30 -23.67 9.49
N ARG A 137 -8.48 -24.15 9.08
CA ARG A 137 -8.65 -24.80 7.77
C ARG A 137 -8.40 -23.81 6.63
N SER A 138 -8.96 -22.61 6.72
CA SER A 138 -8.77 -21.57 5.69
C SER A 138 -7.33 -21.08 5.67
N LYS A 139 -6.68 -20.95 6.83
CA LYS A 139 -5.23 -20.69 6.92
C LYS A 139 -4.41 -21.75 6.18
N SER A 140 -4.66 -23.04 6.41
CA SER A 140 -3.95 -24.12 5.71
C SER A 140 -4.14 -24.06 4.19
N VAL A 141 -5.34 -23.72 3.72
CA VAL A 141 -5.62 -23.51 2.29
C VAL A 141 -4.83 -22.30 1.76
N ALA A 142 -4.87 -21.16 2.46
CA ALA A 142 -4.13 -19.97 2.08
C ALA A 142 -2.61 -20.23 2.03
N VAL A 143 -2.06 -20.97 2.99
CA VAL A 143 -0.63 -21.30 3.05
C VAL A 143 -0.22 -22.24 1.92
N SER A 144 -1.05 -23.24 1.56
CA SER A 144 -0.71 -24.22 0.52
C SER A 144 -0.95 -23.73 -0.91
N TYR A 145 -1.80 -22.72 -1.08
CA TYR A 145 -2.09 -22.12 -2.37
C TYR A 145 -0.86 -21.43 -3.01
N ARG A 146 -0.72 -21.57 -4.33
CA ARG A 146 0.43 -21.11 -5.15
C ARG A 146 -0.04 -20.45 -6.45
N GLY A 147 -0.88 -19.43 -6.38
CA GLY A 147 -1.37 -18.71 -7.55
C GLY A 147 -1.20 -17.19 -7.45
N PRO A 148 -1.71 -16.42 -8.42
CA PRO A 148 -1.41 -15.00 -8.62
C PRO A 148 -1.71 -14.11 -7.41
N SER A 149 -2.68 -14.47 -6.55
CA SER A 149 -2.96 -13.72 -5.31
C SER A 149 -1.83 -13.78 -4.27
N LYS A 150 -0.78 -14.58 -4.54
CA LYS A 150 0.48 -14.64 -3.77
C LYS A 150 1.60 -13.80 -4.37
N ASN A 151 1.42 -13.22 -5.55
CA ASN A 151 2.41 -12.35 -6.18
C ASN A 151 2.37 -10.99 -5.50
N VAL A 152 3.05 -10.91 -4.37
CA VAL A 152 3.18 -9.70 -3.56
C VAL A 152 4.64 -9.32 -3.44
N ARG A 153 4.87 -8.07 -3.07
CA ARG A 153 6.15 -7.58 -2.58
C ARG A 153 5.84 -7.00 -1.20
N LEU A 154 6.20 -7.78 -0.18
CA LEU A 154 5.84 -7.48 1.20
C LEU A 154 6.71 -6.34 1.73
N THR A 155 6.04 -5.32 2.25
CA THR A 155 6.66 -4.23 3.00
C THR A 155 6.22 -4.31 4.45
N LEU A 156 7.15 -4.21 5.39
CA LEU A 156 6.86 -4.12 6.81
C LEU A 156 7.27 -2.74 7.34
N ASP A 157 6.28 -1.98 7.81
CA ASP A 157 6.45 -0.62 8.34
C ASP A 157 6.50 -0.66 9.86
N PHE A 158 7.60 -0.16 10.43
CA PHE A 158 7.82 0.11 11.85
C PHE A 158 7.84 1.64 12.05
N GLY A 159 6.67 2.26 12.13
CA GLY A 159 6.52 3.72 12.11
C GLY A 159 5.09 4.15 12.41
N LEU A 160 4.68 5.33 11.90
CA LEU A 160 3.32 5.82 12.11
C LEU A 160 2.25 4.89 11.54
N GLY A 161 2.57 4.17 10.45
CA GLY A 161 1.66 3.25 9.79
C GLY A 161 1.50 1.91 10.50
N ASP A 162 2.54 1.45 11.20
CA ASP A 162 2.74 0.10 11.75
C ASP A 162 1.92 -0.97 11.03
N SER A 163 2.47 -1.46 9.92
CA SER A 163 1.66 -2.24 8.99
C SER A 163 2.44 -3.24 8.16
N LEU A 164 1.71 -4.25 7.69
CA LEU A 164 2.13 -5.13 6.61
C LEU A 164 1.43 -4.68 5.34
N GLU A 165 2.21 -4.39 4.32
CA GLU A 165 1.71 -3.87 3.05
C GLU A 165 2.14 -4.76 1.87
N ASN A 166 1.40 -4.64 0.78
CA ASN A 166 1.83 -5.08 -0.53
C ASN A 166 2.18 -3.85 -1.38
N SER A 167 3.47 -3.65 -1.63
CA SER A 167 3.98 -2.53 -2.41
C SER A 167 4.14 -2.96 -3.86
N ASN A 168 3.42 -2.31 -4.77
CA ASN A 168 3.72 -2.39 -6.20
C ASN A 168 4.19 -1.01 -6.68
N GLU A 169 4.90 -0.93 -7.80
CA GLU A 169 5.67 0.20 -8.35
C GLU A 169 4.97 1.58 -8.36
N SER A 170 3.65 1.65 -8.12
CA SER A 170 2.89 2.91 -8.03
C SER A 170 1.85 2.98 -6.90
N LYS A 171 1.66 1.92 -6.10
CA LYS A 171 0.61 1.84 -5.07
C LYS A 171 1.02 0.94 -3.91
N THR A 172 0.98 1.48 -2.70
CA THR A 172 0.99 0.71 -1.46
C THR A 172 -0.44 0.26 -1.10
N ASN A 173 -0.58 -0.98 -0.66
CA ASN A 173 -1.84 -1.53 -0.17
C ASN A 173 -1.63 -2.12 1.22
N VAL A 174 -2.17 -1.44 2.23
CA VAL A 174 -2.18 -1.94 3.60
C VAL A 174 -2.98 -3.24 3.68
N LEU A 175 -2.34 -4.33 4.08
CA LEU A 175 -2.98 -5.63 4.30
C LEU A 175 -3.44 -5.76 5.75
N LEU A 176 -2.55 -5.44 6.70
CA LEU A 176 -2.80 -5.44 8.13
C LEU A 176 -2.18 -4.18 8.74
N ARG A 177 -2.94 -3.48 9.59
CA ARG A 177 -2.46 -2.35 10.39
C ARG A 177 -2.45 -2.72 11.87
N VAL A 178 -1.51 -2.17 12.62
CA VAL A 178 -1.37 -2.35 14.05
C VAL A 178 -1.71 -1.03 14.74
N GLU A 179 -2.57 -1.12 15.75
CA GLU A 179 -2.90 -0.02 16.64
C GLU A 179 -2.81 -0.47 18.09
N GLU A 180 -2.65 0.48 19.00
CA GLU A 180 -2.67 0.20 20.44
C GLU A 180 -4.06 -0.15 20.93
N THR A 181 -4.16 -1.07 21.90
CA THR A 181 -5.41 -1.38 22.59
C THR A 181 -6.02 -0.16 23.29
N GLY A 182 -5.21 0.83 23.69
CA GLY A 182 -5.72 2.10 24.22
C GLY A 182 -6.59 2.90 23.23
N LYS A 183 -6.50 2.62 21.92
CA LYS A 183 -7.32 3.24 20.87
C LYS A 183 -8.56 2.42 20.52
N LEU A 184 -8.87 1.37 21.30
CA LEU A 184 -10.08 0.60 21.10
C LEU A 184 -11.34 1.48 21.26
N PRO A 185 -12.37 1.31 20.42
CA PRO A 185 -13.66 1.96 20.63
C PRO A 185 -14.25 1.46 21.95
N MET A 186 -14.54 2.36 22.88
CA MET A 186 -14.97 2.01 24.25
C MET A 186 -16.31 1.24 24.33
N ASP A 187 -17.09 1.21 23.25
CA ASP A 187 -18.46 0.67 23.22
C ASP A 187 -18.71 -0.39 22.12
N GLU A 188 -17.67 -0.91 21.46
CA GLU A 188 -17.83 -1.93 20.41
C GLU A 188 -17.29 -3.31 20.82
N ILE A 189 -18.11 -4.35 20.62
CA ILE A 189 -17.62 -5.73 20.68
C ILE A 189 -16.87 -6.00 19.37
N LEU A 190 -15.54 -6.09 19.46
CA LEU A 190 -14.71 -6.43 18.30
C LEU A 190 -14.61 -7.95 18.10
N GLU A 191 -14.60 -8.35 16.84
CA GLU A 191 -14.22 -9.71 16.46
C GLU A 191 -12.75 -9.98 16.83
N THR A 192 -12.41 -11.24 17.07
CA THR A 192 -11.03 -11.65 17.38
C THR A 192 -10.52 -12.70 16.41
N VAL A 193 -9.24 -12.64 16.09
CA VAL A 193 -8.57 -13.58 15.20
C VAL A 193 -7.29 -14.13 15.82
N ARG A 194 -6.80 -15.24 15.25
CA ARG A 194 -5.51 -15.82 15.64
C ARG A 194 -4.40 -15.38 14.69
N ILE A 195 -3.39 -14.70 15.23
CA ILE A 195 -2.17 -14.30 14.51
C ILE A 195 -0.98 -14.95 15.21
N GLY A 196 -0.27 -15.85 14.52
CA GLY A 196 0.84 -16.60 15.13
C GLY A 196 0.38 -17.40 16.36
N SER A 197 1.06 -17.18 17.49
CA SER A 197 0.75 -17.73 18.82
C SER A 197 -0.34 -16.96 19.56
N PHE A 198 -0.75 -15.78 19.09
CA PHE A 198 -1.75 -14.93 19.74
C PHE A 198 -3.15 -15.36 19.34
N GLU A 199 -3.95 -15.85 20.30
CA GLU A 199 -5.22 -16.51 20.01
C GLU A 199 -6.41 -15.58 19.78
N LYS A 200 -6.41 -14.43 20.47
CA LYS A 200 -7.55 -13.50 20.55
C LYS A 200 -7.12 -12.06 20.28
N VAL A 201 -6.56 -11.82 19.10
CA VAL A 201 -6.18 -10.47 18.68
C VAL A 201 -7.46 -9.75 18.22
N PRO A 202 -7.88 -8.63 18.85
CA PRO A 202 -9.04 -7.86 18.41
C PRO A 202 -8.79 -7.25 17.03
N VAL A 203 -9.82 -7.23 16.19
CA VAL A 203 -9.72 -6.67 14.84
C VAL A 203 -10.93 -5.83 14.45
N LYS A 204 -10.69 -4.88 13.54
CA LYS A 204 -11.73 -4.07 12.92
C LYS A 204 -11.40 -3.84 11.45
N ILE A 205 -12.37 -4.08 10.58
CA ILE A 205 -12.26 -3.68 9.16
C ILE A 205 -12.58 -2.20 9.08
N VAL A 206 -11.68 -1.43 8.49
CA VAL A 206 -11.84 0.02 8.31
C VAL A 206 -11.67 0.36 6.83
N GLN A 207 -12.52 1.24 6.35
CA GLN A 207 -12.41 1.78 5.00
C GLN A 207 -11.33 2.87 4.98
N GLY A 208 -10.27 2.63 4.23
CA GLY A 208 -9.16 3.57 4.04
C GLY A 208 -9.48 4.68 3.04
N ILE A 209 -8.53 5.60 2.91
CA ILE A 209 -8.54 6.66 1.91
C ILE A 209 -8.56 6.00 0.52
N MET A 210 -9.48 6.40 -0.36
CA MET A 210 -9.81 5.75 -1.65
C MET A 210 -10.74 4.52 -1.59
N GLY A 211 -11.41 4.28 -0.47
CA GLY A 211 -12.49 3.27 -0.39
C GLY A 211 -12.01 1.82 -0.27
N ARG A 212 -10.70 1.59 -0.11
CA ARG A 212 -10.12 0.26 0.12
C ARG A 212 -10.20 -0.11 1.58
N GLU A 213 -10.80 -1.25 1.87
CA GLU A 213 -10.80 -1.81 3.21
C GLU A 213 -9.41 -2.31 3.59
N HIS A 214 -9.05 -2.16 4.87
CA HIS A 214 -7.91 -2.83 5.49
C HIS A 214 -8.31 -3.29 6.90
N LEU A 215 -7.62 -4.32 7.40
CA LEU A 215 -7.88 -4.86 8.72
C LEU A 215 -6.93 -4.23 9.75
N ILE A 216 -7.48 -3.55 10.74
CA ILE A 216 -6.75 -3.09 11.92
C ILE A 216 -6.72 -4.22 12.95
N THR A 217 -5.55 -4.43 13.54
CA THR A 217 -5.28 -5.39 14.62
C THR A 217 -4.82 -4.59 15.84
N TYR A 218 -5.37 -4.91 17.02
CA TYR A 218 -5.10 -4.16 18.25
C TYR A 218 -4.15 -4.92 19.18
N TRP A 219 -3.14 -4.23 19.68
CA TRP A 219 -2.05 -4.82 20.46
C TRP A 219 -1.71 -3.96 21.68
N GLU A 220 -1.33 -4.59 22.80
CA GLU A 220 -0.82 -3.86 23.96
C GLU A 220 0.53 -3.22 23.66
N ASP A 221 1.38 -3.93 22.91
CA ASP A 221 2.68 -3.46 22.45
C ASP A 221 2.72 -3.52 20.92
N ARG A 222 2.74 -2.35 20.28
CA ARG A 222 2.67 -2.19 18.81
C ARG A 222 3.77 -2.97 18.10
N MET A 223 5.01 -2.89 18.60
CA MET A 223 6.16 -3.54 17.99
C MET A 223 6.06 -5.07 18.05
N THR A 224 5.43 -5.64 19.09
CA THR A 224 5.07 -7.08 19.11
C THR A 224 4.02 -7.38 18.04
N GLY A 225 3.04 -6.50 17.88
CA GLY A 225 2.04 -6.61 16.81
C GLY A 225 2.65 -6.60 15.42
N VAL A 226 3.54 -5.64 15.12
CA VAL A 226 4.23 -5.53 13.82
C VAL A 226 5.05 -6.78 13.53
N ALA A 227 5.84 -7.26 14.49
CA ALA A 227 6.58 -8.52 14.36
C ALA A 227 5.64 -9.72 14.09
N ALA A 228 4.52 -9.81 14.81
CA ALA A 228 3.56 -10.90 14.67
C ALA A 228 2.85 -10.89 13.30
N ILE A 229 2.47 -9.72 12.79
CA ILE A 229 1.87 -9.62 11.44
C ILE A 229 2.92 -9.82 10.35
N GLY A 230 4.19 -9.45 10.56
CA GLY A 230 5.31 -9.75 9.67
C GLY A 230 5.51 -11.25 9.52
N ASP A 231 5.63 -11.98 10.63
CA ASP A 231 5.73 -13.45 10.63
C ASP A 231 4.51 -14.12 9.99
N TYR A 232 3.32 -13.58 10.27
CA TYR A 232 2.08 -14.07 9.70
C TYR A 232 2.07 -13.86 8.18
N GLY A 233 2.40 -12.66 7.70
CA GLY A 233 2.49 -12.30 6.29
C GLY A 233 3.45 -13.20 5.53
N ARG A 234 4.68 -13.33 6.03
CA ARG A 234 5.70 -14.21 5.42
C ARG A 234 5.20 -15.64 5.27
N LYS A 235 4.58 -16.18 6.32
CA LYS A 235 4.01 -17.54 6.31
C LYS A 235 2.84 -17.68 5.35
N ILE A 236 1.92 -16.73 5.32
CA ILE A 236 0.77 -16.79 4.43
C ILE A 236 1.25 -16.72 2.99
N PHE A 237 2.06 -15.72 2.64
CA PHE A 237 2.50 -15.50 1.26
C PHE A 237 3.60 -16.44 0.79
N ASN A 238 4.29 -17.14 1.70
CA ASN A 238 5.47 -17.97 1.44
C ASN A 238 6.60 -17.14 0.79
N GLN A 239 6.81 -15.95 1.31
CA GLN A 239 7.80 -14.99 0.82
C GLN A 239 8.41 -14.25 2.01
N ASP A 240 9.65 -13.81 1.86
CA ASP A 240 10.29 -12.93 2.83
C ASP A 240 9.79 -11.48 2.69
N ILE A 241 10.06 -10.66 3.69
CA ILE A 241 9.82 -9.22 3.59
C ILE A 241 10.82 -8.65 2.59
N HIS A 242 10.32 -7.98 1.57
CA HIS A 242 11.15 -7.39 0.54
C HIS A 242 11.69 -6.03 1.00
N GLU A 243 10.87 -5.27 1.71
CA GLU A 243 11.14 -3.89 2.08
C GLU A 243 10.77 -3.60 3.53
N VAL A 244 11.61 -2.82 4.21
CA VAL A 244 11.36 -2.38 5.59
C VAL A 244 11.35 -0.87 5.65
N TRP A 245 10.32 -0.33 6.30
CA TRP A 245 10.24 1.09 6.65
C TRP A 245 10.51 1.26 8.14
N ILE A 246 11.37 2.21 8.47
CA ILE A 246 11.66 2.66 9.82
C ILE A 246 11.20 4.12 9.92
N GLY A 247 10.05 4.34 10.55
CA GLY A 247 9.43 5.65 10.69
C GLY A 247 9.68 6.31 12.04
N GLU A 248 9.03 7.44 12.29
CA GLU A 248 9.05 8.10 13.61
C GLU A 248 8.65 7.17 14.76
N LYS A 249 9.42 7.21 15.86
CA LYS A 249 9.14 6.45 17.09
C LYS A 249 7.96 7.06 17.83
N GLN A 250 7.02 6.24 18.27
CA GLN A 250 6.18 6.59 19.42
C GLN A 250 7.00 6.55 20.70
N ALA A 251 6.42 7.00 21.82
CA ALA A 251 7.16 7.14 23.08
C ALA A 251 7.85 5.83 23.52
N GLU A 252 7.24 4.68 23.18
CA GLU A 252 7.65 3.35 23.61
C GLU A 252 8.39 2.53 22.53
N ASP A 253 8.48 3.04 21.30
CA ASP A 253 9.06 2.30 20.18
C ASP A 253 10.59 2.26 20.22
N ASP A 254 11.14 1.11 19.84
CA ASP A 254 12.58 0.90 19.71
C ASP A 254 12.92 0.23 18.37
N HIS A 255 13.56 0.97 17.46
CA HIS A 255 14.02 0.46 16.16
C HIS A 255 14.99 -0.73 16.29
N ARG A 256 15.63 -0.93 17.45
CA ARG A 256 16.45 -2.11 17.71
C ARG A 256 15.64 -3.39 17.58
N ARG A 257 14.38 -3.37 18.01
CA ARG A 257 13.46 -4.51 17.89
C ARG A 257 13.14 -4.83 16.44
N ALA A 258 13.04 -3.81 15.58
CA ALA A 258 12.86 -4.02 14.13
C ALA A 258 14.10 -4.70 13.51
N ALA A 259 15.30 -4.22 13.82
CA ALA A 259 16.55 -4.81 13.33
C ALA A 259 16.74 -6.25 13.84
N GLU A 260 16.50 -6.49 15.12
CA GLU A 260 16.53 -7.83 15.72
C GLU A 260 15.51 -8.77 15.07
N TRP A 261 14.29 -8.29 14.86
CA TRP A 261 13.26 -9.08 14.18
C TRP A 261 13.67 -9.44 12.76
N VAL A 262 14.16 -8.48 11.95
CA VAL A 262 14.61 -8.75 10.59
C VAL A 262 15.72 -9.80 10.62
N LYS A 263 16.77 -9.58 11.43
CA LYS A 263 17.92 -10.50 11.56
C LYS A 263 17.53 -11.93 11.96
N ASN A 264 16.56 -12.07 12.86
CA ASN A 264 16.09 -13.38 13.32
C ASN A 264 15.12 -14.04 12.32
N SER A 265 14.46 -13.23 11.49
CA SER A 265 13.44 -13.66 10.55
C SER A 265 14.03 -14.05 9.19
N GLN A 266 14.97 -13.27 8.69
CA GLN A 266 15.56 -13.40 7.36
C GLN A 266 16.98 -12.80 7.31
N GLU A 267 17.80 -13.24 6.36
CA GLU A 267 19.21 -12.84 6.29
C GLU A 267 19.42 -11.43 5.70
N THR A 268 18.61 -11.08 4.71
CA THR A 268 18.69 -9.80 3.97
C THR A 268 17.30 -9.27 3.68
N ILE A 269 17.19 -7.95 3.49
CA ILE A 269 16.08 -7.27 2.81
C ILE A 269 16.60 -6.69 1.49
N GLN A 270 15.71 -6.36 0.57
CA GLN A 270 16.13 -5.70 -0.67
C GLN A 270 16.23 -4.20 -0.45
N ILE A 271 15.22 -3.63 0.21
CA ILE A 271 15.10 -2.18 0.38
C ILE A 271 14.90 -1.80 1.85
N LEU A 272 15.66 -0.79 2.28
CA LEU A 272 15.47 -0.12 3.57
C LEU A 272 15.11 1.36 3.35
N HIS A 273 13.99 1.77 3.93
CA HIS A 273 13.56 3.16 3.99
C HIS A 273 13.58 3.63 5.45
N CYS A 274 14.15 4.80 5.69
CA CYS A 274 14.16 5.42 7.01
C CYS A 274 13.64 6.86 6.90
N ASP A 275 12.63 7.19 7.69
CA ASP A 275 12.03 8.52 7.77
C ASP A 275 11.69 8.85 9.23
N PHE A 276 12.65 9.44 9.93
CA PHE A 276 12.50 9.79 11.34
C PHE A 276 13.53 10.80 11.81
N LYS A 277 13.25 11.45 12.95
CA LYS A 277 14.21 12.25 13.68
C LYS A 277 14.82 11.46 14.85
N PRO A 278 16.14 11.13 14.81
CA PRO A 278 16.81 10.47 15.92
C PRO A 278 16.69 11.28 17.22
N LYS A 279 16.42 10.59 18.34
CA LYS A 279 16.46 11.23 19.67
C LYS A 279 17.91 11.47 20.11
N ILE A 280 18.80 10.55 19.73
CA ILE A 280 20.25 10.60 19.92
C ILE A 280 20.93 10.07 18.66
N ASP A 281 22.12 10.58 18.35
CA ASP A 281 22.88 10.21 17.14
C ASP A 281 23.18 8.71 17.02
N ASN A 282 23.31 8.01 18.16
CA ASN A 282 23.50 6.56 18.20
C ASN A 282 22.37 5.76 17.54
N ASP A 283 21.17 6.33 17.39
CA ASP A 283 20.07 5.65 16.71
C ASP A 283 20.39 5.48 15.21
N LEU A 284 20.97 6.48 14.54
CA LEU A 284 21.33 6.38 13.13
C LEU A 284 22.51 5.43 12.92
N ASP A 285 23.55 5.51 13.76
CA ASP A 285 24.66 4.55 13.75
C ASP A 285 24.16 3.11 13.89
N PHE A 286 23.20 2.90 14.79
CA PHE A 286 22.59 1.59 14.97
C PHE A 286 21.91 1.09 13.69
N ILE A 287 21.11 1.91 13.00
CA ILE A 287 20.46 1.53 11.74
C ILE A 287 21.50 1.16 10.68
N LEU A 288 22.53 1.99 10.52
CA LEU A 288 23.60 1.78 9.53
C LEU A 288 24.39 0.48 9.79
N GLU A 289 24.47 0.02 11.04
CA GLU A 289 25.23 -1.18 11.42
C GLU A 289 24.40 -2.48 11.48
N ASN A 290 23.07 -2.41 11.64
CA ASN A 290 22.26 -3.58 12.02
C ASN A 290 21.28 -4.07 10.97
N PHE A 291 21.12 -3.36 9.85
CA PHE A 291 20.32 -3.84 8.72
C PHE A 291 21.20 -4.29 7.56
N ASN A 292 20.86 -5.45 6.99
CA ASN A 292 21.50 -5.96 5.79
C ASN A 292 20.55 -5.82 4.59
N TYR A 293 20.82 -4.83 3.75
CA TYR A 293 20.04 -4.51 2.55
C TYR A 293 20.93 -4.57 1.31
N THR A 294 20.36 -4.90 0.15
CA THR A 294 21.16 -5.28 -1.03
C THR A 294 20.83 -4.49 -2.30
N GLU A 295 19.64 -3.90 -2.40
CA GLU A 295 19.21 -3.17 -3.62
C GLU A 295 19.16 -1.65 -3.40
N LYS A 296 18.44 -1.19 -2.37
CA LYS A 296 18.21 0.24 -2.15
C LYS A 296 18.24 0.65 -0.69
N MET A 297 18.82 1.82 -0.44
CA MET A 297 18.80 2.51 0.83
C MET A 297 18.31 3.94 0.65
N SER A 298 17.30 4.33 1.43
CA SER A 298 16.72 5.68 1.43
C SER A 298 16.72 6.24 2.85
N LEU A 299 17.46 7.33 3.07
CA LEU A 299 17.61 7.99 4.35
C LEU A 299 17.01 9.40 4.32
N ASN A 300 15.79 9.54 4.83
CA ASN A 300 15.20 10.81 5.25
C ASN A 300 15.31 10.96 6.78
N VAL A 301 16.54 10.94 7.29
CA VAL A 301 16.80 10.99 8.72
C VAL A 301 17.46 12.31 9.08
N ASN A 302 16.95 12.99 10.12
CA ASN A 302 17.45 14.30 10.54
C ASN A 302 18.25 14.23 11.85
N PRO A 303 19.53 13.79 11.81
CA PRO A 303 20.35 13.66 13.01
C PRO A 303 20.79 15.04 13.55
N SER A 304 21.56 15.06 14.65
CA SER A 304 22.06 16.33 15.17
C SER A 304 22.96 17.06 14.15
N PRO A 305 23.04 18.39 14.15
CA PRO A 305 23.84 19.14 13.16
C PRO A 305 25.33 18.79 13.14
N ASN A 306 25.86 18.24 14.24
CA ASN A 306 27.26 17.83 14.36
C ASN A 306 27.44 16.32 14.23
N TYR A 307 26.41 15.60 13.78
CA TYR A 307 26.45 14.17 13.60
C TYR A 307 27.60 13.76 12.69
N CYS A 308 28.32 12.75 13.14
CA CYS A 308 29.35 12.07 12.38
C CYS A 308 29.27 10.59 12.76
N PRO A 309 29.19 9.66 11.79
CA PRO A 309 29.03 8.26 12.09
C PRO A 309 30.27 7.71 12.82
N ALA A 310 30.05 6.90 13.87
CA ALA A 310 31.17 6.33 14.65
C ALA A 310 32.07 5.40 13.84
N LYS A 311 31.55 4.82 12.75
CA LYS A 311 32.29 4.01 11.78
C LYS A 311 31.99 4.50 10.37
N PRO A 312 32.95 4.41 9.43
CA PRO A 312 32.69 4.76 8.04
C PRO A 312 31.52 3.93 7.49
N PRO A 313 30.43 4.57 7.03
CA PRO A 313 29.30 3.85 6.47
C PRO A 313 29.72 3.18 5.17
N LYS A 314 29.34 1.92 4.98
CA LYS A 314 29.65 1.16 3.77
C LYS A 314 28.40 0.96 2.94
N PHE A 315 28.16 1.88 2.02
CA PHE A 315 27.07 1.76 1.07
C PHE A 315 27.53 0.98 -0.16
N SER A 316 26.98 -0.21 -0.32
CA SER A 316 27.20 -1.09 -1.48
C SER A 316 25.84 -1.60 -1.96
N VAL A 317 25.08 -0.71 -2.59
CA VAL A 317 23.70 -0.93 -3.05
C VAL A 317 23.53 -0.39 -4.46
N ASP A 318 22.50 -0.83 -5.18
CA ASP A 318 22.23 -0.26 -6.50
C ASP A 318 21.79 1.21 -6.37
N PHE A 319 20.90 1.52 -5.41
CA PHE A 319 20.35 2.87 -5.22
C PHE A 319 20.60 3.40 -3.81
N LEU A 320 21.30 4.53 -3.71
CA LEU A 320 21.52 5.24 -2.46
C LEU A 320 20.90 6.64 -2.54
N TYR A 321 19.93 6.91 -1.68
CA TYR A 321 19.31 8.23 -1.55
C TYR A 321 19.42 8.72 -0.11
N ILE A 322 20.00 9.90 0.10
CA ILE A 322 20.17 10.53 1.41
C ILE A 322 19.72 11.98 1.32
N ILE A 323 18.61 12.33 1.98
CA ILE A 323 18.02 13.68 1.91
C ILE A 323 18.83 14.69 2.73
N LEU A 324 19.21 14.31 3.95
CA LEU A 324 20.00 15.17 4.83
C LEU A 324 21.42 14.65 4.90
N SER A 325 22.18 14.89 3.83
CA SER A 325 23.50 14.31 3.61
C SER A 325 24.67 15.15 4.15
N PHE A 326 24.42 16.18 4.95
CA PHE A 326 25.45 17.09 5.49
C PHE A 326 26.61 16.40 6.24
N TRP A 327 26.36 15.21 6.78
CA TRP A 327 27.34 14.38 7.50
C TRP A 327 28.15 13.44 6.59
N ILE A 328 27.78 13.30 5.31
CA ILE A 328 28.58 12.60 4.31
C ILE A 328 29.80 13.45 3.98
N LYS A 329 30.99 12.86 4.16
CA LYS A 329 32.28 13.48 3.87
C LYS A 329 32.91 12.87 2.63
N GLN A 330 33.93 13.53 2.10
CA GLN A 330 34.61 13.11 0.87
C GLN A 330 35.05 11.64 0.94
N ASP A 331 35.70 11.22 2.02
CA ASP A 331 36.16 9.84 2.20
C ASP A 331 35.03 8.82 2.27
N HIS A 332 33.87 9.17 2.85
CA HIS A 332 32.67 8.33 2.79
C HIS A 332 32.24 8.12 1.34
N LEU A 333 32.13 9.20 0.55
CA LEU A 333 31.74 9.16 -0.86
C LEU A 333 32.71 8.29 -1.69
N LEU A 334 34.02 8.44 -1.49
CA LEU A 334 35.04 7.63 -2.17
C LEU A 334 35.00 6.14 -1.83
N SER A 335 34.36 5.77 -0.71
CA SER A 335 34.24 4.38 -0.28
C SER A 335 32.97 3.67 -0.78
N MET A 336 32.04 4.41 -1.39
CA MET A 336 30.77 3.87 -1.87
C MET A 336 30.95 2.99 -3.11
N ASP A 337 30.22 1.88 -3.16
CA ASP A 337 30.14 0.98 -4.32
C ASP A 337 28.69 0.88 -4.81
N CYS A 338 28.14 2.03 -5.24
CA CYS A 338 26.76 2.17 -5.67
C CYS A 338 26.62 2.46 -7.17
N LYS A 339 25.45 2.15 -7.76
CA LYS A 339 25.14 2.51 -9.15
C LYS A 339 24.56 3.92 -9.25
N TYR A 340 23.58 4.23 -8.40
CA TYR A 340 22.88 5.50 -8.37
C TYR A 340 23.05 6.13 -6.99
N ILE A 341 23.57 7.35 -6.95
CA ILE A 341 23.80 8.10 -5.71
C ILE A 341 23.09 9.43 -5.82
N ALA A 342 22.21 9.73 -4.87
CA ALA A 342 21.55 11.02 -4.76
C ALA A 342 21.70 11.55 -3.32
N LEU A 343 22.41 12.68 -3.20
CA LEU A 343 22.71 13.35 -1.95
C LEU A 343 22.07 14.74 -1.94
N GLU A 344 21.12 14.98 -1.06
CA GLU A 344 20.55 16.33 -0.85
C GLU A 344 21.11 16.96 0.44
N ASP A 345 20.96 18.28 0.59
CA ASP A 345 21.45 19.05 1.74
C ASP A 345 22.90 18.69 2.13
N SER A 346 23.79 18.65 1.14
CA SER A 346 25.17 18.21 1.31
C SER A 346 26.11 19.36 1.67
N THR A 347 27.12 19.05 2.50
CA THR A 347 28.22 19.99 2.80
C THR A 347 29.45 19.77 1.91
N LEU A 348 29.35 18.88 0.92
CA LEU A 348 30.39 18.71 -0.10
C LEU A 348 30.60 20.00 -0.88
N CYS A 349 31.85 20.26 -1.27
CA CYS A 349 32.20 21.41 -2.10
C CYS A 349 32.73 21.00 -3.48
N SER A 350 32.89 21.96 -4.39
CA SER A 350 33.45 21.74 -5.74
C SER A 350 34.78 20.97 -5.73
N ARG A 351 35.61 21.17 -4.70
CA ARG A 351 36.87 20.45 -4.54
C ARG A 351 36.66 18.97 -4.19
N ASP A 352 35.65 18.66 -3.37
CA ASP A 352 35.31 17.27 -3.04
C ASP A 352 34.79 16.53 -4.26
N LEU A 353 33.97 17.20 -5.08
CA LEU A 353 33.48 16.68 -6.36
C LEU A 353 34.63 16.44 -7.35
N ASN A 354 35.63 17.34 -7.43
CA ASN A 354 36.83 17.12 -8.25
C ASN A 354 37.61 15.86 -7.80
N VAL A 355 37.78 15.67 -6.49
CA VAL A 355 38.44 14.47 -5.96
C VAL A 355 37.64 13.21 -6.31
N PHE A 356 36.32 13.25 -6.20
CA PHE A 356 35.45 12.14 -6.61
C PHE A 356 35.59 11.81 -8.09
N ILE A 357 35.55 12.81 -8.98
CA ILE A 357 35.73 12.61 -10.43
C ILE A 357 37.08 11.94 -10.72
N LYS A 358 38.17 12.43 -10.12
CA LYS A 358 39.51 11.84 -10.28
C LYS A 358 39.58 10.41 -9.73
N HIS A 359 38.91 10.13 -8.60
CA HIS A 359 38.80 8.78 -8.07
C HIS A 359 38.07 7.85 -9.03
N TRP A 360 36.93 8.27 -9.58
CA TRP A 360 36.20 7.53 -10.60
C TRP A 360 37.04 7.30 -11.87
N MET A 361 37.77 8.32 -12.33
CA MET A 361 38.65 8.22 -13.51
C MET A 361 39.76 7.18 -13.35
N THR A 362 40.20 6.93 -12.10
CA THR A 362 41.23 5.94 -11.78
C THR A 362 40.68 4.54 -11.48
N GLY A 363 39.38 4.33 -11.71
CA GLY A 363 38.70 3.03 -11.55
C GLY A 363 37.92 2.88 -10.24
N GLY A 364 37.91 3.90 -9.39
CA GLY A 364 37.03 3.98 -8.23
C GLY A 364 35.55 4.01 -8.60
N CYS A 365 34.68 3.61 -7.67
CA CYS A 365 33.21 3.60 -7.83
C CYS A 365 32.77 3.05 -9.20
N SER A 366 33.35 1.92 -9.63
CA SER A 366 33.25 1.41 -11.00
C SER A 366 31.82 1.11 -11.46
N LYS A 367 30.90 0.82 -10.53
CA LYS A 367 29.48 0.55 -10.80
C LYS A 367 28.65 1.80 -11.09
N LEU A 368 29.18 3.00 -10.82
CA LEU A 368 28.44 4.24 -10.90
C LEU A 368 27.83 4.46 -12.30
N LYS A 369 26.56 4.84 -12.28
CA LYS A 369 25.70 5.18 -13.43
C LYS A 369 25.18 6.61 -13.34
N ASP A 370 24.81 7.05 -12.15
CA ASP A 370 24.34 8.41 -11.90
C ASP A 370 24.82 8.88 -10.52
N PHE A 371 25.30 10.11 -10.45
CA PHE A 371 25.57 10.80 -9.20
C PHE A 371 24.99 12.22 -9.23
N THR A 372 24.12 12.50 -8.27
CA THR A 372 23.59 13.84 -7.99
C THR A 372 23.95 14.31 -6.59
N ALA A 373 24.27 15.59 -6.47
CA ALA A 373 24.49 16.24 -5.18
C ALA A 373 23.93 17.67 -5.18
N ASP A 374 23.02 17.97 -4.25
CA ASP A 374 22.67 19.35 -3.91
C ASP A 374 23.60 19.84 -2.79
N ILE A 375 24.42 20.85 -3.11
CA ILE A 375 25.47 21.36 -2.24
C ILE A 375 25.17 22.78 -1.77
N GLU A 376 25.76 23.18 -0.63
CA GLU A 376 25.48 24.49 -0.01
C GLU A 376 25.75 25.70 -0.95
N LYS A 377 26.84 25.63 -1.71
CA LYS A 377 27.34 26.71 -2.58
C LYS A 377 27.16 26.36 -4.05
N ALA A 378 27.13 27.38 -4.91
CA ALA A 378 27.10 27.15 -6.36
C ALA A 378 28.29 26.29 -6.81
N VAL A 379 28.03 25.35 -7.73
CA VAL A 379 29.05 24.47 -8.31
C VAL A 379 30.00 25.32 -9.16
N ASP A 380 31.28 25.26 -8.80
CA ASP A 380 32.35 25.90 -9.55
C ASP A 380 32.96 24.87 -10.51
N TYR A 381 32.51 24.89 -11.76
CA TYR A 381 32.93 23.90 -12.77
C TYR A 381 34.41 24.01 -13.14
N GLU A 382 35.04 25.18 -12.98
CA GLU A 382 36.49 25.32 -13.17
C GLU A 382 37.24 24.50 -12.11
N VAL A 383 36.78 24.56 -10.86
CA VAL A 383 37.33 23.76 -9.76
C VAL A 383 36.99 22.27 -9.91
N VAL A 384 35.73 21.95 -10.24
CA VAL A 384 35.26 20.56 -10.40
C VAL A 384 36.05 19.83 -11.50
N LEU A 385 36.37 20.51 -12.60
CA LEU A 385 37.05 19.93 -13.76
C LEU A 385 38.57 20.19 -13.79
N ASP A 386 39.13 20.83 -12.76
CA ASP A 386 40.58 21.09 -12.70
C ASP A 386 41.40 19.79 -12.84
N GLY A 387 42.27 19.75 -13.84
CA GLY A 387 43.09 18.60 -14.17
C GLY A 387 42.35 17.43 -14.84
N VAL A 388 41.14 17.66 -15.36
CA VAL A 388 40.38 16.71 -16.20
C VAL A 388 40.42 17.18 -17.64
N ASP A 389 40.73 16.29 -18.59
CA ASP A 389 40.61 16.57 -20.02
C ASP A 389 39.18 16.30 -20.48
N PHE A 390 38.48 17.34 -20.94
CA PHE A 390 37.06 17.29 -21.27
C PHE A 390 36.73 18.04 -22.56
N VAL A 391 35.59 17.71 -23.14
CA VAL A 391 34.98 18.40 -24.28
C VAL A 391 33.73 19.12 -23.79
N GLU A 392 33.74 20.46 -23.86
CA GLU A 392 32.55 21.26 -23.59
C GLU A 392 31.57 21.18 -24.78
N ARG A 393 30.27 21.03 -24.47
CA ARG A 393 29.19 21.02 -25.45
C ARG A 393 28.37 22.31 -25.35
N GLY A 394 28.08 22.89 -26.52
CA GLY A 394 27.17 24.01 -26.64
C GLY A 394 25.75 23.65 -26.17
N ARG A 395 25.00 24.64 -25.70
CA ARG A 395 23.63 24.46 -25.20
C ARG A 395 22.61 24.10 -26.29
N ASP A 396 23.01 24.17 -27.55
CA ASP A 396 22.28 23.72 -28.73
C ASP A 396 22.33 22.19 -28.92
N VAL A 397 23.24 21.50 -28.23
CA VAL A 397 23.33 20.03 -28.25
C VAL A 397 22.37 19.47 -27.21
N GLU A 398 21.32 18.78 -27.67
CA GLU A 398 20.35 18.08 -26.83
C GLU A 398 20.66 16.59 -26.74
N ARG A 399 20.49 16.00 -25.55
CA ARG A 399 20.62 14.57 -25.29
C ARG A 399 19.48 14.11 -24.40
N ILE A 400 18.98 12.90 -24.64
CA ILE A 400 17.96 12.29 -23.79
C ILE A 400 18.66 11.33 -22.83
N TYR A 401 18.41 11.52 -21.53
CA TYR A 401 18.82 10.58 -20.49
C TYR A 401 17.58 9.93 -19.90
N VAL A 402 17.60 8.61 -19.78
CA VAL A 402 16.58 7.85 -19.06
C VAL A 402 17.15 7.42 -17.71
N ASP A 403 16.51 7.88 -16.64
CA ASP A 403 16.89 7.53 -15.27
C ASP A 403 16.31 6.18 -14.84
N GLU A 404 16.59 5.76 -13.60
CA GLU A 404 16.12 4.51 -13.03
C GLU A 404 14.61 4.42 -12.82
N THR A 405 13.93 5.56 -12.79
CA THR A 405 12.47 5.64 -12.71
C THR A 405 11.81 5.56 -14.08
N ASN A 406 12.62 5.36 -15.13
CA ASN A 406 12.21 5.41 -16.53
C ASN A 406 11.67 6.80 -16.93
N SER A 407 12.12 7.85 -16.24
CA SER A 407 11.82 9.24 -16.58
C SER A 407 12.81 9.76 -17.61
N HIS A 408 12.28 10.49 -18.60
CA HIS A 408 13.08 11.06 -19.68
C HIS A 408 13.50 12.50 -19.33
N HIS A 409 14.81 12.73 -19.29
CA HIS A 409 15.41 14.03 -19.03
C HIS A 409 16.06 14.57 -20.30
N THR A 410 15.69 15.79 -20.70
CA THR A 410 16.36 16.49 -21.81
C THR A 410 17.51 17.31 -21.26
N MET A 411 18.72 16.94 -21.65
CA MET A 411 19.96 17.59 -21.25
C MET A 411 20.48 18.48 -22.36
N ARG A 412 20.97 19.67 -22.01
CA ARG A 412 21.52 20.64 -22.97
C ARG A 412 22.94 21.03 -22.58
N GLY A 413 23.87 20.94 -23.51
CA GLY A 413 25.29 21.25 -23.26
C GLY A 413 25.93 20.31 -22.23
N GLY A 414 26.84 20.84 -21.42
CA GLY A 414 27.57 20.09 -20.39
C GLY A 414 29.01 19.74 -20.81
N PHE A 415 29.68 18.95 -19.97
CA PHE A 415 31.08 18.58 -20.13
C PHE A 415 31.24 17.08 -20.27
N ASP A 416 31.87 16.64 -21.35
CA ASP A 416 32.04 15.22 -21.64
C ASP A 416 33.50 14.78 -21.53
N PHE A 417 33.73 13.63 -20.92
CA PHE A 417 35.05 13.01 -20.88
C PHE A 417 34.93 11.49 -20.79
N LYS A 418 36.07 10.81 -20.85
CA LYS A 418 36.13 9.34 -20.82
C LYS A 418 37.04 8.87 -19.69
N ARG A 419 36.66 7.74 -19.08
CA ARG A 419 37.57 7.00 -18.21
C ARG A 419 38.68 6.37 -19.05
N PRO A 420 39.97 6.62 -18.76
CA PRO A 420 41.06 6.10 -19.58
C PRO A 420 41.17 4.57 -19.63
N SER A 421 40.71 3.87 -18.58
CA SER A 421 40.88 2.42 -18.46
C SER A 421 39.94 1.60 -19.37
N ASP A 422 38.72 2.08 -19.62
CA ASP A 422 37.67 1.32 -20.31
C ASP A 422 36.88 2.15 -21.34
N ASN A 423 37.23 3.42 -21.54
CA ASN A 423 36.51 4.38 -22.38
C ASN A 423 35.05 4.64 -21.98
N ALA A 424 34.66 4.33 -20.74
CA ALA A 424 33.35 4.71 -20.22
C ALA A 424 33.16 6.23 -20.37
N LYS A 425 32.06 6.65 -21.01
CA LYS A 425 31.76 8.06 -21.27
C LYS A 425 31.00 8.65 -20.10
N VAL A 426 31.33 9.88 -19.74
CA VAL A 426 30.62 10.66 -18.73
C VAL A 426 30.17 11.98 -19.31
N THR A 427 29.01 12.44 -18.84
CA THR A 427 28.53 13.80 -19.03
C THR A 427 28.28 14.43 -17.67
N ILE A 428 28.87 15.59 -17.42
CA ILE A 428 28.53 16.46 -16.29
C ILE A 428 27.64 17.58 -16.81
N ILE A 429 26.46 17.75 -16.20
CA ILE A 429 25.49 18.76 -16.64
C ILE A 429 25.88 20.13 -16.09
N ASN A 430 25.79 21.16 -16.93
CA ASN A 430 26.01 22.55 -16.56
C ASN A 430 24.72 23.35 -16.76
N GLY A 431 24.13 23.77 -15.66
CA GLY A 431 22.86 24.51 -15.59
C GLY A 431 23.07 25.98 -15.32
N GLY A 432 24.32 26.44 -15.40
CA GLY A 432 24.68 27.85 -15.42
C GLY A 432 25.01 28.43 -14.05
N GLU A 433 24.98 29.77 -14.00
CA GLU A 433 25.37 30.54 -12.84
C GLU A 433 24.48 30.25 -11.62
N ASN A 434 25.10 30.16 -10.44
CA ASN A 434 24.45 29.90 -9.16
C ASN A 434 23.78 28.53 -9.03
N TRP A 435 24.04 27.59 -9.93
CA TRP A 435 23.47 26.25 -9.79
C TRP A 435 24.15 25.46 -8.67
N LYS A 436 23.36 25.02 -7.69
CA LYS A 436 23.82 24.25 -6.53
C LYS A 436 23.74 22.73 -6.73
N PHE A 437 23.18 22.31 -7.85
CA PHE A 437 22.98 20.91 -8.17
C PHE A 437 24.11 20.43 -9.08
N PHE A 438 24.89 19.48 -8.60
CA PHE A 438 25.85 18.72 -9.37
C PHE A 438 25.18 17.46 -9.92
N TRP A 439 25.39 17.17 -11.21
CA TRP A 439 24.87 15.97 -11.84
C TRP A 439 25.89 15.37 -12.81
N MET A 440 26.28 14.13 -12.53
CA MET A 440 27.22 13.34 -13.30
C MET A 440 26.54 12.05 -13.77
N ILE A 441 26.55 11.81 -15.09
CA ILE A 441 25.93 10.64 -15.72
C ILE A 441 27.02 9.81 -16.40
N VAL A 442 26.98 8.49 -16.19
CA VAL A 442 27.88 7.52 -16.81
C VAL A 442 27.09 6.67 -17.81
N TRP A 443 27.46 6.77 -19.09
CA TRP A 443 26.77 6.07 -20.17
C TRP A 443 27.19 4.59 -20.29
N PRO A 444 26.33 3.69 -20.81
CA PRO A 444 24.95 3.93 -21.21
C PRO A 444 24.03 4.17 -20.01
N ASP A 445 22.93 4.88 -20.26
CA ASP A 445 21.90 5.20 -19.26
C ASP A 445 21.13 3.95 -18.77
N PHE A 446 20.11 4.13 -17.93
CA PHE A 446 19.35 3.01 -17.37
C PHE A 446 18.64 2.17 -18.44
N ALA A 447 18.14 2.80 -19.52
CA ALA A 447 17.49 2.13 -20.63
C ALA A 447 18.50 1.49 -21.62
N GLY A 448 19.80 1.68 -21.39
CA GLY A 448 20.85 1.18 -22.26
C GLY A 448 21.13 2.10 -23.46
N ASN A 449 20.57 3.32 -23.47
CA ASN A 449 20.84 4.28 -24.54
C ASN A 449 22.31 4.72 -24.44
N SER A 450 22.95 4.76 -25.60
CA SER A 450 24.33 5.20 -25.68
C SER A 450 24.38 6.72 -25.78
N TYR A 451 25.58 7.27 -25.56
CA TYR A 451 25.85 8.70 -25.70
C TYR A 451 25.51 9.28 -27.11
N GLU A 452 25.32 8.45 -28.14
CA GLU A 452 25.22 8.85 -29.55
C GLU A 452 23.82 8.70 -30.18
N ASP A 453 22.80 8.31 -29.40
CA ASP A 453 21.43 8.12 -29.90
C ASP A 453 20.52 9.36 -29.73
#